data_AF-A0A947HRH0-F1
#
_entry.id   AF-A0A947HRH0-F1
#
_cell.length_a   1.000
_cell.length_b   1.000
_cell.length_c   1.000
_cell.angle_alpha   90.00
_cell.angle_beta   90.00
_cell.angle_gamma   90.00
#
_symmetry.space_group_name_H-M   'P 1'
#
loop_
_entity.id
_entity.type
_entity.pdbx_description
1 polymer ?
#
loop_
_entity_poly.entity_id
_entity_poly.type
_entity_poly.pdbx_seq_one_letter_code
_entity_poly.pdbx_strand_id
1 'polypeptide(L)'
;MGQPDLAARSATPSGAASSSQTGASASRAHGLRGQGFAAQTAALRPTAGASSQAGGAKKSTTIMQDIALAQDPNEREKAILENDADAASAWTQAAAWAIGIATTYSYTRPNAGNSMYLGRADALRHFLWNAYMAYMLGEDRARALADAHELPEAPRDTNSSVDREMDLKNNAAGRRLGMFHREQGWVARQFAVSLMASAAVSYINDGSLSVVDQRDPNNWKLVPSNTEGID
;
A
#
# COMPACT_ATOMS: atom_id res chain seq x y z
N MET A 1 -71.31 4.57 12.87
CA MET A 1 -71.84 5.92 13.12
C MET A 1 -70.71 6.74 13.71
N GLY A 2 -70.10 7.75 13.10
CA GLY A 2 -70.18 8.34 11.77
C GLY A 2 -68.88 9.12 11.52
N GLN A 3 -68.43 9.11 10.28
CA GLN A 3 -67.71 10.21 9.63
C GLN A 3 -68.69 10.81 8.58
N PRO A 4 -68.37 11.85 7.78
CA PRO A 4 -67.18 12.73 7.69
C PRO A 4 -67.59 14.23 7.53
N ASP A 5 -66.62 15.14 7.32
CA ASP A 5 -66.57 16.07 6.17
C ASP A 5 -65.42 17.08 6.31
N LEU A 6 -64.47 17.13 5.34
CA LEU A 6 -64.47 17.99 4.13
C LEU A 6 -64.35 19.49 4.51
N ALA A 7 -63.53 20.35 3.93
CA ALA A 7 -62.64 20.43 2.77
C ALA A 7 -61.77 21.70 3.02
N ALA A 8 -60.86 22.25 2.22
CA ALA A 8 -60.44 22.12 0.84
C ALA A 8 -59.26 23.12 0.65
N ARG A 9 -58.29 22.75 -0.22
CA ARG A 9 -57.75 23.54 -1.36
C ARG A 9 -57.14 24.94 -1.06
N SER A 10 -56.14 25.48 -1.76
CA SER A 10 -55.23 25.13 -2.86
C SER A 10 -54.54 26.46 -3.23
N ALA A 11 -53.24 26.48 -3.56
CA ALA A 11 -52.65 27.32 -4.64
C ALA A 11 -51.12 27.36 -4.56
N THR A 12 -50.46 26.71 -5.51
CA THR A 12 -49.26 27.19 -6.21
C THR A 12 -49.69 28.07 -7.41
N PRO A 13 -48.84 28.64 -8.29
CA PRO A 13 -47.36 28.80 -8.34
C PRO A 13 -46.91 30.23 -8.78
N SER A 14 -45.62 30.39 -9.13
CA SER A 14 -44.98 31.44 -9.99
C SER A 14 -43.99 32.34 -9.22
N GLY A 15 -42.76 32.62 -9.68
CA GLY A 15 -42.09 32.35 -10.95
C GLY A 15 -40.71 33.04 -11.04
N ALA A 16 -40.04 32.83 -12.18
CA ALA A 16 -38.90 33.54 -12.79
C ALA A 16 -37.54 33.52 -12.03
N ALA A 17 -36.40 33.05 -12.54
CA ALA A 17 -35.70 33.12 -13.84
C ALA A 17 -34.81 34.37 -14.07
N SER A 18 -33.61 34.08 -14.59
CA SER A 18 -32.56 34.98 -15.15
C SER A 18 -31.59 35.58 -14.11
N SER A 19 -30.29 35.78 -14.34
CA SER A 19 -29.36 35.42 -15.42
C SER A 19 -27.96 35.93 -15.03
N SER A 20 -26.91 35.19 -15.43
CA SER A 20 -25.56 35.62 -15.88
C SER A 20 -24.83 36.82 -15.26
N GLN A 21 -23.56 36.62 -14.90
CA GLN A 21 -22.36 37.36 -15.36
C GLN A 21 -21.12 36.88 -14.58
N THR A 22 -20.21 36.12 -15.21
CA THR A 22 -18.90 36.58 -15.75
C THR A 22 -18.07 37.45 -14.80
N GLY A 23 -16.96 36.89 -14.30
CA GLY A 23 -15.92 37.62 -13.57
C GLY A 23 -14.58 36.89 -13.67
N ALA A 24 -13.92 37.00 -14.82
CA ALA A 24 -12.51 36.72 -14.94
C ALA A 24 -11.73 37.95 -14.43
N SER A 25 -10.79 37.74 -13.51
CA SER A 25 -9.80 38.76 -13.13
C SER A 25 -8.43 38.11 -13.06
N ALA A 26 -7.62 38.39 -14.08
CA ALA A 26 -6.18 38.22 -14.08
C ALA A 26 -5.52 39.50 -13.56
N SER A 27 -4.53 39.36 -12.67
CA SER A 27 -3.47 40.33 -12.33
C SER A 27 -2.69 39.73 -11.15
N ARG A 28 -1.36 39.80 -11.02
CA ARG A 28 -0.28 40.41 -11.80
C ARG A 28 1.02 39.78 -11.30
N ALA A 29 1.98 39.61 -12.20
CA ALA A 29 3.34 39.22 -11.88
C ALA A 29 4.12 40.38 -11.21
N HIS A 30 4.91 40.02 -10.20
CA HIS A 30 6.19 40.63 -9.79
C HIS A 30 7.03 39.42 -9.32
N GLY A 31 8.21 39.08 -9.84
CA GLY A 31 9.22 39.91 -10.47
C GLY A 31 10.41 40.05 -9.51
N LEU A 32 11.15 38.97 -9.25
CA LEU A 32 12.52 39.06 -8.73
C LEU A 32 13.41 38.03 -9.44
N ARG A 33 14.30 38.58 -10.27
CA ARG A 33 15.61 38.04 -10.69
C ARG A 33 16.39 37.66 -9.41
N GLY A 34 17.30 36.70 -9.36
CA GLY A 34 18.14 36.05 -10.36
C GLY A 34 19.46 35.73 -9.67
N GLN A 35 20.02 34.55 -9.96
CA GLN A 35 21.39 34.05 -9.75
C GLN A 35 21.25 32.52 -9.89
N GLY A 36 21.74 31.81 -10.89
CA GLY A 36 22.96 32.01 -11.67
C GLY A 36 23.95 30.89 -11.27
N PHE A 37 23.77 29.68 -11.79
CA PHE A 37 24.84 28.69 -11.85
C PHE A 37 24.76 27.94 -13.18
N ALA A 38 25.77 28.18 -14.01
CA ALA A 38 25.98 27.55 -15.28
C ALA A 38 26.81 26.26 -15.11
N ALA A 39 26.35 25.23 -15.82
CA ALA A 39 27.09 24.20 -16.55
C ALA A 39 28.38 23.61 -15.94
N GLN A 40 28.38 22.29 -15.77
CA GLN A 40 29.42 21.50 -16.39
C GLN A 40 28.95 20.08 -16.74
N THR A 41 28.78 19.87 -18.04
CA THR A 41 28.76 18.58 -18.71
C THR A 41 30.18 18.03 -18.77
N ALA A 42 30.40 16.81 -18.29
CA ALA A 42 31.60 16.03 -18.62
C ALA A 42 31.17 14.61 -18.99
N ALA A 43 31.30 14.31 -20.29
CA ALA A 43 31.27 12.96 -20.82
C ALA A 43 32.73 12.53 -21.05
N LEU A 44 33.16 11.42 -20.45
CA LEU A 44 34.31 10.64 -20.92
C LEU A 44 34.00 9.13 -20.82
N ARG A 45 34.49 8.45 -21.84
CA ARG A 45 34.21 7.10 -22.36
C ARG A 45 34.84 5.96 -21.52
N PRO A 46 34.54 4.68 -21.84
CA PRO A 46 34.71 3.54 -20.94
C PRO A 46 36.12 2.94 -20.97
N THR A 47 36.54 2.36 -19.85
CA THR A 47 37.67 1.43 -19.79
C THR A 47 37.14 -0.01 -19.72
N ALA A 48 37.54 -0.81 -20.69
CA ALA A 48 37.43 -2.26 -20.63
C ALA A 48 38.39 -2.79 -19.55
N GLY A 49 37.89 -3.67 -18.69
CA GLY A 49 38.68 -4.41 -17.70
C GLY A 49 38.02 -5.76 -17.46
N ALA A 50 38.72 -6.82 -17.83
CA ALA A 50 38.25 -8.19 -17.84
C ALA A 50 38.12 -8.83 -16.45
N SER A 51 37.26 -9.86 -16.41
CA SER A 51 37.30 -11.05 -15.55
C SER A 51 36.92 -10.94 -14.06
N SER A 52 35.84 -11.62 -13.69
CA SER A 52 35.91 -12.80 -12.80
C SER A 52 34.54 -13.49 -12.70
N GLN A 53 34.19 -14.25 -13.75
CA GLN A 53 33.02 -15.12 -13.74
C GLN A 53 33.44 -16.49 -13.16
N ALA A 54 33.59 -16.58 -11.84
CA ALA A 54 33.85 -17.87 -11.16
C ALA A 54 33.34 -17.97 -9.71
N GLY A 55 32.79 -16.89 -9.11
CA GLY A 55 32.38 -16.88 -7.70
C GLY A 55 30.88 -17.04 -7.42
N GLY A 56 30.01 -16.93 -8.44
CA GLY A 56 28.56 -16.78 -8.23
C GLY A 56 27.82 -18.06 -7.83
N ALA A 57 28.20 -19.21 -8.40
CA ALA A 57 27.43 -20.45 -8.24
C ALA A 57 27.53 -21.03 -6.81
N LYS A 58 28.72 -21.01 -6.19
CA LYS A 58 28.91 -21.59 -4.84
C LYS A 58 28.27 -20.73 -3.74
N LYS A 59 28.37 -19.40 -3.81
CA LYS A 59 27.70 -18.50 -2.85
C LYS A 59 26.18 -18.61 -2.93
N SER A 60 25.62 -18.68 -4.15
CA SER A 60 24.18 -18.74 -4.35
C SER A 60 23.56 -20.06 -3.83
N THR A 61 24.25 -21.19 -3.93
CA THR A 61 23.80 -22.48 -3.37
C THR A 61 23.86 -22.51 -1.85
N THR A 62 24.92 -21.96 -1.24
CA THR A 62 25.04 -21.89 0.23
C THR A 62 23.99 -20.95 0.83
N ILE A 63 23.71 -19.81 0.21
CA ILE A 63 22.69 -18.85 0.69
C ILE A 63 21.27 -19.43 0.60
N MET A 64 20.94 -20.16 -0.48
CA MET A 64 19.65 -20.87 -0.59
C MET A 64 19.50 -21.98 0.47
N GLN A 65 20.61 -22.62 0.86
CA GLN A 65 20.64 -23.59 1.97
C GLN A 65 20.52 -22.91 3.34
N ASP A 66 21.18 -21.78 3.56
CA ASP A 66 21.13 -21.02 4.83
C ASP A 66 19.74 -20.39 5.05
N ILE A 67 19.09 -19.89 3.99
CA ILE A 67 17.69 -19.43 4.01
C ILE A 67 16.72 -20.59 4.30
N ALA A 68 17.04 -21.80 3.84
CA ALA A 68 16.24 -22.99 4.12
C ALA A 68 16.47 -23.56 5.54
N LEU A 69 17.57 -23.16 6.21
CA LEU A 69 17.95 -23.62 7.55
C LEU A 69 17.63 -22.60 8.66
N ALA A 70 17.43 -21.32 8.35
CA ALA A 70 17.03 -20.30 9.31
C ALA A 70 15.62 -20.60 9.85
N GLN A 71 15.55 -20.98 11.14
CA GLN A 71 14.30 -21.29 11.84
C GLN A 71 13.68 -20.06 12.53
N ASP A 72 14.45 -18.99 12.73
CA ASP A 72 13.96 -17.71 13.25
C ASP A 72 13.53 -16.81 12.08
N PRO A 73 12.25 -16.36 12.04
CA PRO A 73 11.72 -15.42 11.04
C PRO A 73 12.59 -14.18 10.87
N ASN A 74 13.07 -13.62 11.99
CA ASN A 74 13.84 -12.39 12.02
C ASN A 74 15.24 -12.60 11.42
N GLU A 75 15.83 -13.79 11.60
CA GLU A 75 17.10 -14.14 10.98
C GLU A 75 16.97 -14.35 9.47
N ARG A 76 15.85 -14.92 9.01
CA ARG A 76 15.60 -15.11 7.58
C ARG A 76 15.35 -13.80 6.86
N GLU A 77 14.51 -12.92 7.42
CA GLU A 77 14.31 -11.57 6.88
C GLU A 77 15.63 -10.79 6.88
N LYS A 78 16.35 -10.78 8.00
CA LYS A 78 17.67 -10.14 8.12
C LYS A 78 18.67 -10.67 7.09
N ALA A 79 18.75 -11.98 6.90
CA ALA A 79 19.65 -12.59 5.93
C ALA A 79 19.32 -12.14 4.49
N ILE A 80 18.05 -11.99 4.13
CA ILE A 80 17.68 -11.45 2.82
C ILE A 80 18.14 -9.99 2.71
N LEU A 81 17.85 -9.16 3.71
CA LEU A 81 18.15 -7.72 3.68
C LEU A 81 19.67 -7.43 3.69
N GLU A 82 20.46 -8.18 4.44
CA GLU A 82 21.92 -8.01 4.51
C GLU A 82 22.63 -8.40 3.19
N ASN A 83 22.06 -9.34 2.44
CA ASN A 83 22.67 -9.86 1.21
C ASN A 83 22.14 -9.20 -0.07
N ASP A 84 21.09 -8.39 0.03
CA ASP A 84 20.41 -7.79 -1.11
C ASP A 84 20.08 -6.32 -0.82
N ALA A 85 20.99 -5.42 -1.23
CA ALA A 85 20.87 -3.98 -0.99
C ALA A 85 19.62 -3.36 -1.65
N ASP A 86 19.19 -3.89 -2.80
CA ASP A 86 17.97 -3.45 -3.47
C ASP A 86 16.74 -3.87 -2.66
N ALA A 87 16.74 -5.09 -2.12
CA ALA A 87 15.69 -5.57 -1.22
C ALA A 87 15.63 -4.74 0.06
N ALA A 88 16.76 -4.46 0.71
CA ALA A 88 16.82 -3.62 1.91
C ALA A 88 16.28 -2.20 1.67
N SER A 89 16.68 -1.60 0.55
CA SER A 89 16.23 -0.27 0.14
C SER A 89 14.74 -0.24 -0.17
N ALA A 90 14.23 -1.25 -0.91
CA ALA A 90 12.82 -1.34 -1.26
C ALA A 90 11.96 -1.63 -0.03
N TRP A 91 12.38 -2.53 0.86
CA TRP A 91 11.70 -2.86 2.11
C TRP A 91 11.51 -1.61 2.98
N THR A 92 12.59 -0.86 3.21
CA THR A 92 12.58 0.34 4.07
C THR A 92 11.66 1.43 3.49
N GLN A 93 11.76 1.67 2.19
CA GLN A 93 10.93 2.67 1.52
C GLN A 93 9.46 2.25 1.46
N ALA A 94 9.20 0.97 1.20
CA ALA A 94 7.85 0.41 1.19
C ALA A 94 7.20 0.53 2.57
N ALA A 95 7.92 0.18 3.63
CA ALA A 95 7.42 0.24 5.01
C ALA A 95 7.09 1.68 5.42
N ALA A 96 8.01 2.61 5.22
CA ALA A 96 7.80 4.03 5.56
C ALA A 96 6.60 4.62 4.79
N TRP A 97 6.48 4.30 3.50
CA TRP A 97 5.40 4.78 2.65
C TRP A 97 4.04 4.18 3.05
N ALA A 98 3.98 2.86 3.24
CA ALA A 98 2.77 2.15 3.63
C ALA A 98 2.27 2.59 5.01
N ILE A 99 3.18 2.75 5.99
CA ILE A 99 2.85 3.27 7.33
C ILE A 99 2.27 4.68 7.22
N GLY A 100 2.88 5.58 6.44
CA GLY A 100 2.39 6.95 6.29
C GLY A 100 0.96 7.00 5.72
N ILE A 101 0.66 6.20 4.70
CA ILE A 101 -0.68 6.14 4.11
C ILE A 101 -1.68 5.46 5.06
N ALA A 102 -1.32 4.33 5.65
CA ALA A 102 -2.20 3.61 6.59
C ALA A 102 -2.53 4.46 7.83
N THR A 103 -1.54 5.19 8.35
CA THR A 103 -1.73 6.15 9.45
C THR A 103 -2.65 7.30 9.02
N THR A 104 -2.46 7.84 7.83
CA THR A 104 -3.36 8.90 7.31
C THR A 104 -4.78 8.36 7.14
N TYR A 105 -4.91 7.13 6.64
CA TYR A 105 -6.20 6.45 6.50
C TYR A 105 -6.88 6.26 7.86
N SER A 106 -6.14 5.79 8.89
CA SER A 106 -6.71 5.58 10.22
C SER A 106 -7.21 6.89 10.83
N TYR A 107 -6.46 7.99 10.73
CA TYR A 107 -6.87 9.30 11.25
C TYR A 107 -8.08 9.93 10.55
N THR A 108 -8.38 9.50 9.31
CA THR A 108 -9.50 10.06 8.53
C THR A 108 -10.79 9.23 8.67
N ARG A 109 -10.76 8.14 9.45
CA ARG A 109 -11.91 7.27 9.70
C ARG A 109 -12.30 7.30 11.20
N PRO A 110 -13.60 7.23 11.53
CA PRO A 110 -14.03 6.98 12.90
C PRO A 110 -13.39 5.68 13.43
N ASN A 111 -13.07 5.60 14.73
CA ASN A 111 -12.48 4.42 15.40
C ASN A 111 -11.00 4.09 15.04
N ALA A 112 -10.22 5.11 14.67
CA ALA A 112 -8.80 5.05 14.28
C ALA A 112 -7.87 4.15 15.13
N GLY A 113 -8.14 4.01 16.43
CA GLY A 113 -7.24 3.37 17.41
C GLY A 113 -7.02 1.86 17.24
N ASN A 114 -7.97 1.15 16.62
CA ASN A 114 -7.90 -0.31 16.43
C ASN A 114 -7.57 -0.70 14.97
N SER A 115 -7.69 0.22 14.01
CA SER A 115 -7.55 -0.12 12.60
C SER A 115 -6.14 -0.51 12.16
N MET A 116 -5.09 -0.14 12.91
CA MET A 116 -3.67 -0.39 12.61
C MET A 116 -3.17 -1.75 13.08
N TYR A 117 -3.99 -2.51 13.81
CA TYR A 117 -3.73 -3.91 14.15
C TYR A 117 -4.97 -4.73 13.81
N LEU A 118 -4.85 -5.67 12.87
CA LEU A 118 -5.92 -6.54 12.38
C LEU A 118 -7.10 -5.87 11.65
N GLY A 119 -7.13 -4.54 11.62
CA GLY A 119 -8.18 -3.74 11.01
C GLY A 119 -7.84 -3.23 9.61
N ARG A 120 -8.61 -2.25 9.14
CA ARG A 120 -8.52 -1.75 7.76
C ARG A 120 -7.20 -1.05 7.44
N ALA A 121 -6.66 -0.27 8.36
CA ALA A 121 -5.39 0.42 8.13
C ALA A 121 -4.23 -0.59 8.09
N ASP A 122 -4.33 -1.67 8.86
CA ASP A 122 -3.37 -2.75 8.86
C ASP A 122 -3.37 -3.52 7.53
N ALA A 123 -4.56 -3.94 7.09
CA ALA A 123 -4.76 -4.54 5.78
C ALA A 123 -4.21 -3.66 4.64
N LEU A 124 -4.47 -2.34 4.73
CA LEU A 124 -3.94 -1.35 3.78
C LEU A 124 -2.41 -1.27 3.83
N ARG A 125 -1.82 -1.30 5.03
CA ARG A 125 -0.37 -1.27 5.23
C ARG A 125 0.31 -2.47 4.58
N HIS A 126 -0.17 -3.69 4.86
CA HIS A 126 0.37 -4.93 4.28
C HIS A 126 0.22 -4.96 2.75
N PHE A 127 -0.95 -4.56 2.26
CA PHE A 127 -1.22 -4.43 0.82
C PHE A 127 -0.25 -3.47 0.13
N LEU A 128 -0.11 -2.24 0.64
CA LEU A 128 0.75 -1.21 0.05
C LEU A 128 2.24 -1.58 0.13
N TRP A 129 2.66 -2.13 1.27
CA TRP A 129 4.03 -2.60 1.45
C TRP A 129 4.40 -3.63 0.38
N ASN A 130 3.56 -4.64 0.16
CA ASN A 130 3.81 -5.66 -0.86
C ASN A 130 3.64 -5.15 -2.30
N ALA A 131 2.71 -4.22 -2.57
CA ALA A 131 2.58 -3.60 -3.88
C ALA A 131 3.85 -2.85 -4.28
N TYR A 132 4.40 -2.07 -3.35
CA TYR A 132 5.65 -1.36 -3.57
C TYR A 132 6.83 -2.33 -3.78
N MET A 133 6.96 -3.33 -2.90
CA MET A 133 8.05 -4.31 -3.01
C MET A 133 7.98 -5.08 -4.33
N ALA A 134 6.80 -5.53 -4.76
CA ALA A 134 6.64 -6.23 -6.03
C ALA A 134 6.93 -5.32 -7.23
N TYR A 135 6.52 -4.06 -7.16
CA TYR A 135 6.87 -3.08 -8.20
C TYR A 135 8.39 -2.93 -8.35
N MET A 136 9.13 -2.84 -7.24
CA MET A 136 10.58 -2.62 -7.23
C MET A 136 11.38 -3.89 -7.54
N LEU A 137 11.04 -5.01 -6.91
CA LEU A 137 11.86 -6.22 -6.86
C LEU A 137 11.34 -7.35 -7.76
N GLY A 138 10.08 -7.27 -8.19
CA GLY A 138 9.34 -8.40 -8.76
C GLY A 138 8.66 -9.26 -7.68
N GLU A 139 7.73 -10.11 -8.11
CA GLU A 139 6.87 -10.89 -7.22
C GLU A 139 7.65 -11.85 -6.31
N ASP A 140 8.62 -12.59 -6.84
CA ASP A 140 9.31 -13.63 -6.08
C ASP A 140 10.11 -13.08 -4.90
N ARG A 141 10.85 -11.99 -5.12
CA ARG A 141 11.64 -11.34 -4.06
C ARG A 141 10.72 -10.65 -3.05
N ALA A 142 9.64 -10.02 -3.50
CA ALA A 142 8.66 -9.42 -2.60
C ALA A 142 7.97 -10.47 -1.73
N ARG A 143 7.58 -11.62 -2.32
CA ARG A 143 7.01 -12.75 -1.59
C ARG A 143 7.99 -13.32 -0.59
N ALA A 144 9.26 -13.55 -0.96
CA ALA A 144 10.25 -14.10 -0.05
C ALA A 144 10.46 -13.21 1.20
N LEU A 145 10.48 -11.88 1.03
CA LEU A 145 10.53 -10.92 2.13
C LEU A 145 9.26 -10.95 2.98
N ALA A 146 8.10 -10.85 2.34
CA ALA A 146 6.82 -10.85 3.02
C ALA A 146 6.62 -12.15 3.82
N ASP A 147 6.80 -13.31 3.20
CA ASP A 147 6.64 -14.58 3.87
C ASP A 147 7.64 -14.73 5.02
N ALA A 148 8.87 -14.22 4.91
CA ALA A 148 9.85 -14.22 5.99
C ALA A 148 9.43 -13.32 7.16
N HIS A 149 8.86 -12.15 6.87
CA HIS A 149 8.30 -11.23 7.87
C HIS A 149 7.09 -11.84 8.61
N GLU A 150 6.25 -12.59 7.88
CA GLU A 150 5.07 -13.27 8.46
C GLU A 150 5.38 -14.65 9.06
N LEU A 151 6.63 -15.14 9.06
CA LEU A 151 6.96 -16.41 9.71
C LEU A 151 6.83 -16.25 11.24
N PRO A 152 6.32 -17.26 11.95
CA PRO A 152 6.01 -17.10 13.37
C PRO A 152 7.27 -17.13 14.24
N GLU A 153 7.38 -16.23 15.23
CA GLU A 153 7.88 -16.67 16.54
C GLU A 153 6.91 -17.75 17.03
N ALA A 154 7.41 -18.85 17.63
CA ALA A 154 6.61 -19.98 18.08
C ALA A 154 5.23 -19.55 18.63
N PRO A 155 4.11 -20.16 18.17
CA PRO A 155 2.78 -19.61 18.39
C PRO A 155 2.51 -19.48 19.89
N ARG A 156 2.36 -18.23 20.36
CA ARG A 156 1.99 -17.96 21.74
C ARG A 156 0.49 -18.15 21.98
N ASP A 157 -0.36 -17.98 20.95
CA ASP A 157 -1.83 -18.07 21.04
C ASP A 157 -2.49 -18.51 19.73
N THR A 158 -3.66 -19.18 19.80
CA THR A 158 -4.47 -19.63 18.64
C THR A 158 -4.91 -18.49 17.72
N ASN A 159 -5.01 -17.28 18.25
CA ASN A 159 -5.43 -16.09 17.51
C ASN A 159 -4.33 -15.56 16.54
N SER A 160 -3.08 -15.98 16.73
CA SER A 160 -1.95 -15.61 15.87
C SER A 160 -2.05 -16.17 14.44
N SER A 161 -2.81 -17.26 14.23
CA SER A 161 -2.93 -17.83 12.88
C SER A 161 -3.83 -17.01 11.96
N VAL A 162 -4.88 -16.36 12.51
CA VAL A 162 -5.83 -15.56 11.73
C VAL A 162 -5.23 -14.20 11.35
N ASP A 163 -4.45 -13.62 12.26
CA ASP A 163 -3.60 -12.45 12.02
C ASP A 163 -2.71 -12.66 10.79
N ARG A 164 -1.89 -13.72 10.86
CA ARG A 164 -1.01 -14.12 9.75
C ARG A 164 -1.76 -14.38 8.44
N GLU A 165 -2.93 -15.01 8.50
CA GLU A 165 -3.72 -15.27 7.30
C GLU A 165 -4.19 -13.97 6.63
N MET A 166 -4.57 -12.97 7.43
CA MET A 166 -4.94 -11.63 6.97
C MET A 166 -3.74 -10.98 6.25
N ASP A 167 -2.57 -10.99 6.88
CA ASP A 167 -1.36 -10.40 6.33
C ASP A 167 -0.93 -11.08 5.03
N LEU A 168 -0.84 -12.42 5.01
CA LEU A 168 -0.47 -13.16 3.80
C LEU A 168 -1.43 -12.90 2.63
N LYS A 169 -2.73 -12.80 2.91
CA LYS A 169 -3.75 -12.55 1.89
C LYS A 169 -3.65 -11.13 1.32
N ASN A 170 -3.49 -10.14 2.18
CA ASN A 170 -3.33 -8.74 1.77
C ASN A 170 -1.98 -8.49 1.08
N ASN A 171 -0.91 -9.15 1.55
CA ASN A 171 0.40 -9.17 0.91
C ASN A 171 0.28 -9.71 -0.53
N ALA A 172 -0.39 -10.84 -0.73
CA ALA A 172 -0.61 -11.41 -2.06
C ALA A 172 -1.43 -10.48 -2.98
N ALA A 173 -2.46 -9.82 -2.46
CA ALA A 173 -3.22 -8.82 -3.21
C ALA A 173 -2.36 -7.62 -3.62
N GLY A 174 -1.52 -7.13 -2.70
CA GLY A 174 -0.58 -6.06 -2.95
C GLY A 174 0.40 -6.41 -4.08
N ARG A 175 1.01 -7.60 -4.01
CA ARG A 175 1.97 -8.04 -5.04
C ARG A 175 1.37 -8.04 -6.45
N ARG A 176 0.11 -8.48 -6.60
CA ARG A 176 -0.59 -8.45 -7.90
C ARG A 176 -0.70 -7.04 -8.46
N LEU A 177 -1.08 -6.06 -7.63
CA LEU A 177 -1.15 -4.66 -8.05
C LEU A 177 0.23 -4.09 -8.41
N GLY A 178 1.24 -4.41 -7.60
CA GLY A 178 2.63 -3.99 -7.85
C GLY A 178 3.18 -4.51 -9.17
N MET A 179 2.95 -5.80 -9.46
CA MET A 179 3.34 -6.43 -10.72
C MET A 179 2.62 -5.81 -11.92
N PHE A 180 1.31 -5.56 -11.80
CA PHE A 180 0.55 -4.88 -12.85
C PHE A 180 1.18 -3.55 -13.26
N HIS A 181 1.57 -2.71 -12.28
CA HIS A 181 2.24 -1.44 -12.59
C HIS A 181 3.68 -1.61 -13.11
N ARG A 182 4.40 -2.64 -12.65
CA ARG A 182 5.76 -2.95 -13.11
C ARG A 182 5.76 -3.35 -14.58
N GLU A 183 4.85 -4.24 -14.96
CA GLU A 183 4.73 -4.80 -16.31
C GLU A 183 4.32 -3.75 -17.34
N GLN A 184 3.60 -2.71 -16.93
CA GLN A 184 3.31 -1.60 -17.82
C GLN A 184 4.58 -0.87 -18.26
N GLY A 185 5.63 -0.77 -17.42
CA GLY A 185 6.97 -0.32 -17.82
C GLY A 185 7.13 1.13 -18.32
N TRP A 186 6.04 1.81 -18.69
CA TRP A 186 6.05 3.19 -19.24
C TRP A 186 5.73 4.26 -18.19
N VAL A 187 5.30 3.86 -16.99
CA VAL A 187 4.99 4.78 -15.89
C VAL A 187 6.21 4.93 -15.00
N ALA A 188 6.70 6.16 -14.85
CA ALA A 188 7.79 6.43 -13.91
C ALA A 188 7.37 6.08 -12.47
N ARG A 189 8.33 5.56 -11.69
CA ARG A 189 8.11 5.06 -10.32
C ARG A 189 7.21 5.92 -9.44
N GLN A 190 7.41 7.25 -9.43
CA GLN A 190 6.62 8.16 -8.59
C GLN A 190 5.13 8.16 -8.96
N PHE A 191 4.83 8.07 -10.25
CA PHE A 191 3.45 7.94 -10.72
C PHE A 191 2.86 6.58 -10.39
N ALA A 192 3.63 5.49 -10.57
CA ALA A 192 3.18 4.15 -10.22
C ALA A 192 2.81 4.04 -8.74
N VAL A 193 3.67 4.55 -7.85
CA VAL A 193 3.43 4.60 -6.39
C VAL A 193 2.18 5.42 -6.06
N SER A 194 1.99 6.58 -6.69
CA SER A 194 0.79 7.40 -6.48
C SER A 194 -0.51 6.72 -6.94
N LEU A 195 -0.46 6.01 -8.07
CA LEU A 195 -1.59 5.22 -8.58
C LEU A 195 -1.91 4.04 -7.65
N MET A 196 -0.88 3.36 -7.13
CA MET A 196 -1.05 2.28 -6.16
C MET A 196 -1.75 2.76 -4.89
N ALA A 197 -1.37 3.91 -4.33
CA ALA A 197 -2.07 4.52 -3.19
C ALA A 197 -3.55 4.77 -3.49
N SER A 198 -3.84 5.31 -4.67
CA SER A 198 -5.21 5.63 -5.09
C SER A 198 -6.06 4.36 -5.25
N ALA A 199 -5.48 3.31 -5.84
CA ALA A 199 -6.14 2.02 -6.00
C ALA A 199 -6.38 1.32 -4.66
N ALA A 200 -5.45 1.42 -3.71
CA ALA A 200 -5.54 0.73 -2.43
C ALA A 200 -6.76 1.14 -1.60
N VAL A 201 -7.18 2.41 -1.66
CA VAL A 201 -8.42 2.88 -1.02
C VAL A 201 -9.65 2.21 -1.64
N SER A 202 -9.64 1.94 -2.95
CA SER A 202 -10.73 1.22 -3.63
C SER A 202 -10.82 -0.23 -3.15
N TYR A 203 -9.67 -0.91 -3.05
CA TYR A 203 -9.58 -2.29 -2.54
C TYR A 203 -10.08 -2.44 -1.09
N ILE A 204 -9.85 -1.42 -0.26
CA ILE A 204 -10.42 -1.40 1.10
C ILE A 204 -11.94 -1.22 1.04
N ASN A 205 -12.43 -0.28 0.24
CA ASN A 205 -13.86 0.08 0.20
C ASN A 205 -14.76 -0.96 -0.48
N ASP A 206 -14.23 -1.70 -1.46
CA ASP A 206 -14.98 -2.74 -2.17
C ASP A 206 -14.94 -4.13 -1.49
N GLY A 207 -14.14 -4.27 -0.43
CA GLY A 207 -14.01 -5.53 0.32
C GLY A 207 -12.99 -6.50 -0.28
N SER A 208 -12.17 -6.06 -1.23
CA SER A 208 -11.12 -6.89 -1.84
C SER A 208 -10.00 -7.23 -0.86
N LEU A 209 -9.80 -6.43 0.19
CA LEU A 209 -8.89 -6.76 1.29
C LEU A 209 -9.61 -7.53 2.40
N SER A 210 -8.84 -8.23 3.22
CA SER A 210 -9.36 -8.95 4.39
C SER A 210 -8.92 -8.26 5.67
N VAL A 211 -9.77 -8.31 6.67
CA VAL A 211 -9.54 -7.85 8.05
C VAL A 211 -9.98 -8.94 9.00
N VAL A 212 -9.57 -8.87 10.27
CA VAL A 212 -10.01 -9.83 11.29
C VAL A 212 -11.24 -9.30 12.01
N ASP A 213 -12.29 -10.11 12.02
CA ASP A 213 -13.45 -9.92 12.88
C ASP A 213 -13.13 -10.39 14.30
N GLN A 214 -12.89 -9.45 15.20
CA GLN A 214 -12.57 -9.70 16.61
C GLN A 214 -13.79 -9.67 17.54
N ARG A 215 -15.01 -9.54 16.99
CA ARG A 215 -16.24 -9.36 17.81
C ARG A 215 -16.57 -10.57 18.67
N ASP A 216 -16.16 -11.77 18.24
CA ASP A 216 -16.18 -12.98 19.05
C ASP A 216 -14.75 -13.34 19.47
N PRO A 217 -14.35 -13.12 20.74
CA PRO A 217 -12.99 -13.36 21.19
C PRO A 217 -12.56 -14.83 21.12
N ASN A 218 -13.50 -15.77 20.96
CA ASN A 218 -13.21 -17.19 20.82
C ASN A 218 -13.23 -17.68 19.36
N ASN A 219 -13.53 -16.78 18.41
CA ASN A 219 -13.73 -17.14 17.01
C ASN A 219 -13.35 -15.98 16.07
N TRP A 220 -12.08 -15.57 16.14
CA TRP A 220 -11.52 -14.64 15.17
C TRP A 220 -11.57 -15.25 13.78
N LYS A 221 -11.97 -14.46 12.79
CA LYS A 221 -12.07 -14.91 11.40
C LYS A 221 -11.80 -13.78 10.43
N LEU A 222 -11.35 -14.14 9.23
CA LEU A 222 -11.24 -13.18 8.14
C LEU A 222 -12.60 -12.81 7.59
N VAL A 223 -12.78 -11.53 7.33
CA VAL A 223 -13.95 -10.97 6.66
C VAL A 223 -13.52 -9.88 5.67
N PRO A 224 -14.36 -9.56 4.67
CA PRO A 224 -14.07 -8.47 3.74
C PRO A 224 -13.86 -7.13 4.45
N SER A 225 -12.94 -6.31 3.96
CA SER A 225 -12.61 -5.00 4.55
C SER A 225 -13.78 -4.01 4.54
N ASN A 226 -14.80 -4.22 3.71
CA ASN A 226 -16.02 -3.40 3.69
C ASN A 226 -17.11 -3.89 4.67
N THR A 227 -16.83 -4.89 5.50
CA THR A 227 -17.77 -5.37 6.51
C THR A 227 -18.11 -4.26 7.51
N GLU A 228 -19.39 -4.02 7.74
CA GLU A 228 -19.86 -2.99 8.68
C GLU A 228 -19.51 -3.32 10.14
N GLY A 229 -19.21 -2.27 10.92
CA GLY A 229 -18.91 -2.40 12.34
C GLY A 229 -17.58 -3.06 12.66
N ILE A 230 -16.66 -3.11 11.70
CA ILE A 230 -15.29 -3.60 11.87
C ILE A 230 -14.32 -2.44 11.73
N ASP A 231 -13.76 -1.99 12.86
CA ASP A 231 -12.63 -1.06 12.98
C ASP A 231 -11.89 -1.26 14.31
#